data_AF-A0A078RZJ3-F1
#
_entry.id   AF-A0A078RZJ3-F1
#
_cell.length_a   1.000
_cell.length_b   1.000
_cell.length_c   1.000
_cell.angle_alpha   90.00
_cell.angle_beta   90.00
_cell.angle_gamma   90.00
#
_symmetry.space_group_name_H-M   'P 1'
#
loop_
_entity.id
_entity.type
_entity.pdbx_description
1 polymer ?
#
loop_
_entity_poly.entity_id
_entity_poly.type
_entity_poly.pdbx_seq_one_letter_code
_entity_poly.pdbx_strand_id
1 'polypeptide(L)'
;MVFSEDISNKAGLLLDRAGDFESLSSNVYKETGRTIGITTLKRLFNYIQDDRKASEYTLNTIAIYLGFDNWETYLKAKNIDSEWGAVQILFILKNLI
;
A
#
# COMPACT_ATOMS: atom_id res chain seq x y z
N MET A 1 -3.69 3.01 -7.58
CA MET A 1 -3.31 3.44 -6.20
C MET A 1 -1.80 3.61 -6.15
N VAL A 2 -1.24 4.53 -5.34
CA VAL A 2 0.21 4.85 -5.30
C VAL A 2 1.12 3.63 -5.06
N PHE A 3 0.62 2.59 -4.40
CA PHE A 3 1.41 1.40 -4.08
C PHE A 3 1.32 0.25 -5.07
N SER A 4 0.36 0.24 -6.00
CA SER A 4 -0.05 -1.04 -6.60
C SER A 4 1.03 -1.69 -7.44
N GLU A 5 1.80 -0.88 -8.19
CA GLU A 5 2.89 -1.37 -9.02
C GLU A 5 4.06 -1.91 -8.19
N ASP A 6 4.53 -1.16 -7.19
CA ASP A 6 5.62 -1.59 -6.32
C ASP A 6 5.31 -2.87 -5.55
N ILE A 7 4.08 -3.00 -5.03
CA ILE A 7 3.67 -4.21 -4.31
C ILE A 7 3.55 -5.38 -5.29
N SER A 8 2.98 -5.15 -6.47
CA SER A 8 2.88 -6.18 -7.51
C SER A 8 4.27 -6.71 -7.91
N ASN A 9 5.21 -5.81 -8.15
CA ASN A 9 6.60 -6.12 -8.48
C ASN A 9 7.31 -6.86 -7.35
N LYS A 10 7.17 -6.39 -6.10
CA LYS A 10 7.82 -7.04 -4.95
C LYS A 10 7.20 -8.42 -4.64
N ALA A 11 5.88 -8.53 -4.66
CA ALA A 11 5.18 -9.77 -4.33
C ALA A 11 5.28 -10.80 -5.47
N GLY A 12 5.59 -10.37 -6.69
CA GLY A 12 5.54 -11.22 -7.88
C GLY A 12 4.12 -11.64 -8.24
N LEU A 13 3.12 -10.80 -7.93
CA LEU A 13 1.69 -11.08 -8.09
C LEU A 13 1.04 -9.97 -8.92
N LEU A 14 0.12 -10.33 -9.80
CA LEU A 14 -0.67 -9.35 -10.56
C LEU A 14 -1.76 -8.69 -9.70
N LEU A 15 -2.15 -9.32 -8.59
CA LEU A 15 -3.17 -8.84 -7.66
C LEU A 15 -4.55 -8.67 -8.33
N ASP A 16 -4.81 -9.50 -9.34
CA ASP A 16 -6.04 -9.50 -10.14
C ASP A 16 -6.95 -10.68 -9.78
N ARG A 17 -6.48 -11.60 -8.92
CA ARG A 17 -7.22 -12.76 -8.45
C ARG A 17 -7.47 -12.70 -6.96
N ALA A 18 -8.60 -13.25 -6.54
CA ALA A 18 -8.95 -13.36 -5.13
C ALA A 18 -7.84 -13.98 -4.29
N GLY A 19 -7.18 -15.04 -4.82
CA GLY A 19 -6.10 -15.84 -4.23
C GLY A 19 -4.75 -15.13 -4.02
N ASP A 20 -4.52 -14.06 -4.78
CA ASP A 20 -3.28 -13.30 -4.70
C ASP A 20 -3.22 -12.51 -3.38
N PHE A 21 -4.38 -12.15 -2.83
CA PHE A 21 -4.48 -11.38 -1.59
C PHE A 21 -4.18 -12.23 -0.34
N GLU A 22 -4.47 -13.53 -0.36
CA GLU A 22 -4.03 -14.48 0.67
C GLU A 22 -2.51 -14.61 0.64
N SER A 23 -1.93 -14.73 -0.55
CA SER A 23 -0.48 -14.81 -0.74
C SER A 23 0.21 -13.52 -0.27
N LEU A 24 -0.32 -12.35 -0.66
CA LEU A 24 0.18 -11.05 -0.22
C LEU A 24 0.06 -10.88 1.29
N SER A 25 -1.07 -11.24 1.90
CA SER A 25 -1.25 -11.19 3.35
C SER A 25 -0.22 -12.06 4.08
N SER A 26 0.04 -13.27 3.56
CA SER A 26 1.09 -14.15 4.09
C SER A 26 2.49 -13.57 3.94
N ASN A 27 2.82 -12.97 2.79
CA ASN A 27 4.13 -12.40 2.53
C ASN A 27 4.40 -11.18 3.43
N VAL A 28 3.41 -10.29 3.56
CA VAL A 28 3.47 -9.14 4.47
C VAL A 28 3.72 -9.60 5.89
N TYR A 29 3.00 -10.62 6.37
CA TYR A 29 3.22 -11.14 7.72
C TYR A 29 4.61 -11.74 7.91
N LYS A 30 5.07 -12.56 6.96
CA LYS A 30 6.40 -13.20 7.03
C LYS A 30 7.53 -12.19 7.09
N GLU A 31 7.44 -11.09 6.33
CA GLU A 31 8.52 -10.11 6.25
C GLU A 31 8.44 -9.02 7.33
N THR A 32 7.24 -8.65 7.79
CA THR A 32 7.06 -7.49 8.68
C THR A 32 6.60 -7.85 10.09
N GLY A 33 6.11 -9.08 10.30
CA GLY A 33 5.44 -9.50 11.53
C GLY A 33 4.06 -8.85 11.75
N ARG A 34 3.59 -8.01 10.81
CA ARG A 34 2.31 -7.30 10.90
C ARG A 34 1.24 -7.99 10.07
N THR A 35 -0.01 -7.82 10.47
CA THR A 35 -1.15 -8.47 9.81
C THR A 35 -2.00 -7.44 9.08
N ILE A 36 -2.38 -7.76 7.85
CA ILE A 36 -3.43 -7.05 7.12
C ILE A 36 -4.45 -8.08 6.67
N GLY A 37 -5.71 -7.83 7.00
CA GLY A 37 -6.82 -8.69 6.57
C GLY A 37 -6.96 -8.70 5.05
N ILE A 38 -7.27 -9.86 4.48
CA ILE A 38 -7.47 -10.05 3.04
C ILE A 38 -8.51 -9.07 2.48
N THR A 39 -9.62 -8.87 3.20
CA THR A 39 -10.67 -7.91 2.81
C THR A 39 -10.15 -6.47 2.77
N THR A 40 -9.26 -6.11 3.70
CA THR A 40 -8.61 -4.78 3.70
C THR A 40 -7.71 -4.63 2.48
N LEU A 41 -6.92 -5.65 2.13
CA LEU A 41 -6.12 -5.64 0.90
C LEU A 41 -7.02 -5.54 -0.34
N LYS A 42 -8.06 -6.37 -0.45
CA LYS A 42 -8.99 -6.31 -1.60
C LYS A 42 -9.60 -4.91 -1.80
N ARG A 43 -9.95 -4.20 -0.72
CA ARG A 43 -10.42 -2.80 -0.79
C ARG A 43 -9.33 -1.84 -1.21
N LEU A 44 -8.16 -1.98 -0.59
CA LEU A 44 -6.99 -1.14 -0.89
C LEU A 44 -6.64 -1.18 -2.38
N PHE A 45 -6.70 -2.36 -3.00
CA PHE A 45 -6.42 -2.55 -4.42
C PHE A 45 -7.65 -2.35 -5.32
N ASN A 46 -8.76 -1.83 -4.78
CA ASN A 46 -10.01 -1.62 -5.50
C ASN A 46 -10.60 -2.89 -6.15
N TYR A 47 -10.20 -4.07 -5.68
CA TYR A 47 -10.74 -5.37 -6.09
C TYR A 47 -12.20 -5.54 -5.63
N ILE A 48 -12.55 -4.95 -4.49
CA ILE A 48 -13.94 -4.74 -4.07
C ILE A 48 -14.17 -3.25 -3.82
N GLN A 49 -15.34 -2.76 -4.21
CA GLN A 49 -15.74 -1.37 -4.00
C GLN A 49 -16.12 -1.15 -2.53
N ASP A 50 -15.44 -0.21 -1.87
CA ASP A 50 -15.77 0.28 -0.53
C ASP A 50 -15.15 1.68 -0.37
N ASP A 51 -15.93 2.63 0.12
CA ASP A 51 -15.53 4.04 0.30
C ASP A 51 -14.65 4.25 1.55
N ARG A 52 -14.43 3.19 2.35
CA ARG A 52 -13.59 3.26 3.54
C ARG A 52 -12.13 3.49 3.20
N LYS A 53 -11.60 4.57 3.78
CA LYS A 53 -10.18 4.92 3.74
C LYS A 53 -9.31 3.88 4.47
N ALA A 54 -8.12 3.66 3.95
CA ALA A 54 -7.14 2.78 4.58
C ALA A 54 -6.62 3.44 5.87
N SER A 55 -6.50 2.67 6.94
CA SER A 55 -5.92 3.19 8.18
C SER A 55 -4.43 3.46 8.02
N GLU A 56 -3.90 4.40 8.79
CA GLU A 56 -2.47 4.68 8.86
C GLU A 56 -1.64 3.42 9.15
N TYR A 57 -2.14 2.54 10.03
CA TYR A 57 -1.52 1.23 10.29
C TYR A 57 -1.38 0.38 9.02
N THR A 58 -2.42 0.35 8.18
CA THR A 58 -2.41 -0.40 6.92
C THR A 58 -1.38 0.19 5.95
N LEU A 59 -1.37 1.52 5.80
CA LEU A 59 -0.43 2.23 4.94
C LEU A 59 1.03 2.01 5.40
N ASN A 60 1.29 2.13 6.70
CA ASN A 60 2.61 1.91 7.28
C ASN A 60 3.07 0.46 7.14
N THR A 61 2.17 -0.50 7.33
CA THR A 61 2.52 -1.92 7.16
C THR A 61 2.95 -2.24 5.74
N ILE A 62 2.29 -1.64 4.75
CA ILE A 62 2.68 -1.80 3.35
C ILE A 62 4.00 -1.10 3.05
N ALA A 63 4.22 0.11 3.56
CA ALA A 63 5.50 0.79 3.39
C ALA A 63 6.67 -0.05 3.94
N ILE A 64 6.49 -0.66 5.12
CA ILE A 64 7.48 -1.58 5.70
C ILE A 64 7.65 -2.83 4.86
N TYR A 65 6.56 -3.39 4.35
CA TYR A 65 6.66 -4.50 3.40
C TYR A 65 7.49 -4.09 2.17
N LEU A 66 7.39 -2.85 1.69
CA LEU A 66 8.20 -2.34 0.58
C LEU A 66 9.64 -1.94 0.99
N GLY A 67 10.02 -2.05 2.27
CA GLY A 67 11.36 -1.74 2.77
C GLY A 67 11.55 -0.31 3.27
N PHE A 68 10.47 0.43 3.53
CA PHE A 68 10.49 1.79 4.08
C PHE A 68 10.04 1.80 5.54
N ASP A 69 10.47 2.79 6.33
CA ASP A 69 10.11 2.84 7.76
C ASP A 69 8.61 3.07 7.99
N ASN A 70 7.98 3.86 7.13
CA ASN A 70 6.57 4.23 7.21
C ASN A 70 6.05 4.81 5.88
N TRP A 71 4.73 5.03 5.80
CA TRP A 71 4.07 5.56 4.61
C TRP A 71 4.60 6.94 4.18
N GLU A 72 4.94 7.80 5.14
CA GLU A 72 5.48 9.12 4.82
C GLU A 72 6.85 9.03 4.14
N THR A 73 7.73 8.14 4.62
CA THR A 73 9.05 7.89 4.01
C THR A 73 8.92 7.31 2.60
N TYR A 74 7.97 6.39 2.39
CA TYR A 74 7.64 5.86 1.07
C TYR A 74 7.17 6.97 0.12
N LEU A 75 6.23 7.81 0.56
CA LEU A 75 5.73 8.93 -0.24
C LEU A 75 6.84 9.91 -0.60
N LYS A 76 7.69 10.29 0.37
CA LYS A 76 8.83 11.17 0.10
C LYS A 76 9.74 10.55 -0.96
N ALA A 77 10.13 9.28 -0.81
CA ALA A 77 10.97 8.58 -1.77
C ALA A 77 10.38 8.59 -3.20
N LYS A 78 9.07 8.37 -3.33
CA LYS A 78 8.38 8.40 -4.64
C LYS A 78 8.18 9.78 -5.24
N ASN A 79 8.20 10.83 -4.42
CA ASN A 79 7.93 12.21 -4.87
C ASN A 79 9.20 13.04 -5.07
N ILE A 80 10.36 12.59 -4.60
CA ILE A 80 11.66 13.25 -4.84
C ILE A 80 11.97 13.35 -6.35
N ASP A 81 11.37 12.51 -7.19
CA ASP A 81 11.54 12.54 -8.64
C ASP A 81 10.70 13.61 -9.38
N SER A 82 9.93 14.47 -8.68
CA SER A 82 9.14 15.51 -9.33
C SER A 82 9.09 16.82 -8.52
N GLU A 83 9.43 17.96 -9.16
CA GLU A 83 9.37 19.31 -8.55
C GLU A 83 7.97 19.68 -8.00
N TRP A 84 6.93 18.92 -8.35
CA TRP A 84 5.54 19.09 -7.89
C TRP A 84 5.09 18.09 -6.80
N GLY A 85 5.97 17.18 -6.36
CA GLY A 85 5.60 16.06 -5.50
C GLY A 85 5.05 16.46 -4.12
N ALA A 86 5.48 17.59 -3.57
CA ALA A 86 5.01 18.06 -2.25
C ALA A 86 3.50 18.41 -2.23
N VAL A 87 2.97 19.00 -3.30
CA VAL A 87 1.54 19.34 -3.42
C VAL A 87 0.71 18.06 -3.58
N GLN A 88 1.22 17.10 -4.35
CA GLN A 88 0.60 15.80 -4.56
C GLN A 88 0.51 15.01 -3.24
N ILE A 89 1.58 15.00 -2.43
CA ILE A 89 1.58 14.37 -1.10
C ILE A 89 0.50 14.97 -0.21
N LEU A 90 0.44 16.30 -0.10
CA LEU A 90 -0.56 16.97 0.74
C LEU A 90 -2.00 16.65 0.30
N PHE A 91 -2.24 16.54 -1.01
CA PHE A 91 -3.54 16.14 -1.53
C PHE A 91 -3.87 14.67 -1.21
N ILE A 92 -2.92 13.75 -1.40
CA ILE A 92 -3.07 12.33 -1.08
C ILE A 92 -3.35 12.15 0.41
N LEU A 93 -2.55 12.77 1.28
CA LEU A 93 -2.73 12.67 2.74
C LEU A 93 -4.10 13.20 3.20
N LYS A 94 -4.61 14.27 2.58
CA LYS A 94 -5.94 14.82 2.90
C LYS A 94 -7.11 13.95 2.42
N ASN A 95 -6.91 13.16 1.36
CA ASN A 95 -7.99 12.39 0.74
C ASN A 95 -7.98 10.90 1.13
N LEU A 96 -6.84 10.35 1.58
CA LEU A 96 -6.71 8.93 1.94
C LEU A 96 -6.81 8.62 3.44
N ILE A 97 -6.87 9.63 4.31
CA ILE A 97 -7.11 9.48 5.77
C ILE A 97 -8.42 10.15 6.15
#